data_AF-A0A645JLF8-F1
#
_entry.id   AF-A0A645JLF8-F1
#
_cell.length_a   1.000
_cell.length_b   1.000
_cell.length_c   1.000
_cell.angle_alpha   90.00
_cell.angle_beta   90.00
_cell.angle_gamma   90.00
#
_symmetry.space_group_name_H-M   'P 1'
#
loop_
_entity.id
_entity.type
_entity.pdbx_description
1 polymer ?
#
loop_
_entity_poly.entity_id
_entity_poly.type
_entity_poly.pdbx_seq_one_letter_code
_entity_poly.pdbx_strand_id
1 'polypeptide(L)'
;MGLSDVKQAAYENLDLLEQVVRFKDRFYPSRSAHYDKATPPYLRLIPTPSNITALRQDYESMRSMVFGNPPSFDEIIAQLKQMETEMNHLVR
;
A
#
# COMPACT_ATOMS: atom_id res chain seq x y z
N MET A 1 -6.67 -11.91 1.08
CA MET A 1 -5.48 -11.03 1.15
C MET A 1 -5.58 -9.97 2.25
N GLY A 2 -6.73 -9.29 2.46
CA GLY A 2 -6.90 -8.31 3.56
C GLY A 2 -7.21 -8.88 4.97
N LEU A 3 -7.36 -10.20 5.11
CA LEU A 3 -7.78 -10.90 6.34
C LEU A 3 -6.89 -12.10 6.69
N SER A 4 -5.71 -12.20 6.07
CA SER A 4 -4.78 -13.33 6.29
C SER A 4 -3.79 -13.02 7.41
N ASP A 5 -3.27 -14.06 8.07
CA ASP A 5 -2.21 -13.98 9.10
C ASP A 5 -1.01 -13.11 8.69
N VAL A 6 -0.72 -13.07 7.38
CA VAL A 6 0.32 -12.21 6.78
C VAL A 6 0.09 -10.72 7.06
N LYS A 7 -1.17 -10.25 7.05
CA LYS A 7 -1.50 -8.85 7.34
C LYS A 7 -1.11 -8.49 8.76
N GLN A 8 -1.46 -9.35 9.71
CA GLN A 8 -1.19 -9.12 11.12
C GLN A 8 0.32 -9.15 11.40
N ALA A 9 1.03 -10.15 10.87
CA ALA A 9 2.50 -10.21 10.97
C ALA A 9 3.18 -8.99 10.36
N ALA A 10 2.64 -8.44 9.25
CA ALA A 10 3.16 -7.22 8.64
C ALA A 10 2.94 -5.98 9.53
N TYR A 11 1.80 -5.89 10.23
CA TYR A 11 1.49 -4.76 11.12
C TYR A 11 2.33 -4.78 12.39
N GLU A 12 2.66 -5.96 12.90
CA GLU A 12 3.47 -6.10 14.13
C GLU A 12 4.97 -5.85 13.89
N ASN A 13 5.43 -5.90 12.64
CA ASN A 13 6.85 -5.81 12.30
C ASN A 13 7.26 -4.42 11.75
N LEU A 14 7.14 -3.39 12.60
CA LEU A 14 7.58 -2.04 12.26
C LEU A 14 9.12 -1.92 12.12
N ASP A 15 9.88 -2.80 12.76
CA ASP A 15 11.34 -2.82 12.63
C ASP A 15 11.77 -3.16 11.19
N LEU A 16 11.05 -4.08 10.53
CA LEU A 16 11.27 -4.38 9.12
C LEU A 16 10.96 -3.17 8.22
N LEU A 17 9.90 -2.42 8.51
CA LEU A 17 9.60 -1.17 7.79
C LEU A 17 10.78 -0.20 7.90
N GLU A 18 11.30 0.02 9.11
CA GLU A 18 12.44 0.92 9.33
C GLU A 18 13.70 0.45 8.58
N GLN A 19 13.99 -0.85 8.58
CA GLN A 19 15.10 -1.42 7.81
C GLN A 19 14.97 -1.17 6.31
N VAL A 20 13.77 -1.37 5.76
CA VAL A 20 13.50 -1.13 4.33
C VAL A 20 13.61 0.35 3.99
N VAL A 21 13.12 1.25 4.85
CA VAL A 21 13.25 2.70 4.67
C VAL A 21 14.73 3.11 4.63
N ARG A 22 15.53 2.68 5.61
CA ARG A 22 16.97 2.98 5.65
C ARG A 22 17.71 2.44 4.43
N PHE A 23 17.38 1.23 3.99
CA PHE A 23 17.96 0.64 2.78
C PHE A 23 17.62 1.46 1.53
N LYS A 24 16.34 1.80 1.35
CA LYS A 24 15.90 2.57 0.18
C LYS A 24 16.47 3.99 0.17
N ASP A 25 16.55 4.64 1.32
CA ASP A 25 17.16 5.97 1.42
C ASP A 25 18.64 5.95 1.04
N ARG A 26 19.36 4.89 1.44
CA ARG A 26 20.79 4.73 1.14
C ARG A 26 21.07 4.39 -0.33
N PHE A 27 20.30 3.49 -0.92
CA PHE A 27 20.61 2.90 -2.24
C PHE A 27 19.77 3.47 -3.38
N TYR A 28 18.58 4.00 -3.09
CA TYR A 28 17.64 4.54 -4.08
C TYR A 28 17.17 5.95 -3.68
N PRO A 29 18.08 6.90 -3.40
CA PRO A 29 17.69 8.23 -2.93
C PRO A 29 16.82 8.91 -3.98
N SER A 30 15.58 9.21 -3.58
CA SER A 30 14.60 9.88 -4.44
C SER A 30 13.86 10.93 -3.63
N ARG A 31 13.98 12.20 -4.05
CA ARG A 31 13.29 13.32 -3.38
C ARG A 31 11.77 13.18 -3.42
N SER A 32 11.22 12.48 -4.41
CA SER A 32 9.78 12.24 -4.53
C SER A 32 9.27 11.09 -3.66
N ALA A 33 10.17 10.24 -3.14
CA ALA A 33 9.78 9.07 -2.36
C ALA A 33 9.54 9.37 -0.87
N HIS A 34 10.00 10.53 -0.37
CA HIS A 34 9.79 10.99 1.02
C HIS A 34 10.01 9.88 2.07
N TYR A 35 11.18 9.23 2.03
CA TYR A 35 11.53 8.15 2.95
C TYR A 35 11.46 8.58 4.42
N ASP A 36 11.67 9.87 4.69
CA ASP A 36 11.47 10.52 5.99
C ASP A 36 10.02 10.39 6.53
N LYS A 37 9.04 10.21 5.64
CA LYS A 37 7.62 10.06 5.95
C LYS A 37 7.10 8.64 5.69
N ALA A 38 7.98 7.68 5.41
CA ALA A 38 7.62 6.28 5.20
C ALA A 38 7.43 5.53 6.53
N THR A 39 6.78 6.19 7.50
CA THR A 39 6.48 5.67 8.84
C THR A 39 5.07 6.10 9.25
N PRO A 40 4.35 5.35 10.12
CA PRO A 40 3.11 5.84 10.71
C PRO A 40 3.35 7.20 11.42
N PRO A 41 2.40 8.16 11.37
CA PRO A 41 1.07 8.10 10.76
C PRO A 41 1.03 8.62 9.30
N TYR A 42 2.17 8.67 8.61
CA TYR A 42 2.28 9.30 7.28
C TYR A 42 2.26 8.32 6.11
N LEU A 43 2.03 7.03 6.36
CA LEU A 43 1.99 6.01 5.32
C LEU A 43 0.83 6.27 4.37
N ARG A 44 1.10 6.13 3.07
CA ARG A 44 0.10 6.21 2.01
C ARG A 44 0.16 4.95 1.16
N LEU A 45 -0.94 4.21 1.14
CA LEU A 45 -1.19 3.12 0.20
C LEU A 45 -2.07 3.61 -0.96
N ILE A 46 -2.95 4.59 -0.72
CA ILE A 46 -3.84 5.11 -1.75
C ILE A 46 -3.08 6.07 -2.67
N PRO A 47 -3.08 5.81 -4.00
CA PRO A 47 -2.43 6.68 -4.96
C PRO A 47 -3.20 7.99 -5.13
N THR A 48 -2.58 8.97 -5.80
CA THR A 48 -3.23 10.25 -6.10
C THR A 48 -4.48 10.06 -6.98
N PRO A 49 -5.47 10.98 -6.93
CA PRO A 49 -6.69 10.85 -7.73
C PRO A 49 -6.45 10.70 -9.24
N SER A 50 -5.42 11.38 -9.77
CA SER A 50 -4.99 11.23 -11.17
C SER A 50 -4.60 9.80 -11.50
N ASN A 51 -3.87 9.14 -10.60
CA ASN A 51 -3.36 7.80 -10.79
C ASN A 51 -4.47 6.75 -10.58
N ILE A 52 -5.45 7.02 -9.71
CA ILE A 52 -6.62 6.15 -9.52
C ILE A 52 -7.37 5.94 -10.83
N THR A 53 -7.59 7.00 -11.62
CA THR A 53 -8.29 6.88 -12.91
C THR A 53 -7.52 6.01 -13.90
N ALA A 54 -6.21 6.24 -14.05
CA ALA A 54 -5.36 5.42 -14.93
C ALA A 54 -5.34 3.96 -14.49
N LEU A 55 -5.14 3.70 -13.19
CA LEU A 55 -5.15 2.35 -12.63
C LEU A 55 -6.48 1.63 -12.79
N ARG A 56 -7.61 2.34 -12.72
CA ARG A 56 -8.94 1.75 -12.97
C ARG A 56 -9.06 1.30 -14.42
N GLN A 57 -8.62 2.12 -15.37
CA GLN A 57 -8.66 1.77 -16.79
C GLN A 57 -7.78 0.55 -17.08
N ASP A 58 -6.56 0.54 -16.55
CA ASP A 58 -5.63 -0.59 -16.68
C ASP A 58 -6.20 -1.86 -16.04
N TYR A 59 -6.81 -1.73 -14.86
CA TYR A 59 -7.46 -2.85 -14.16
C TYR A 59 -8.58 -3.47 -14.99
N GLU A 60 -9.50 -2.67 -15.52
CA GLU A 60 -10.59 -3.18 -16.35
C GLU A 60 -10.09 -3.80 -17.65
N SER A 61 -9.03 -3.25 -18.27
CA SER A 61 -8.41 -3.82 -19.46
C SER A 61 -7.81 -5.21 -19.17
N MET A 62 -7.14 -5.35 -18.02
CA MET A 62 -6.46 -6.59 -17.62
C MET A 62 -7.37 -7.58 -16.90
N ARG A 63 -8.60 -7.19 -16.52
CA ARG A 63 -9.51 -8.03 -15.73
C ARG A 63 -9.79 -9.39 -16.37
N SER A 64 -9.80 -9.44 -17.71
CA SER A 64 -9.96 -10.68 -18.48
C SER A 64 -8.83 -11.70 -18.29
N MET A 65 -7.66 -11.27 -17.82
CA MET A 65 -6.50 -12.12 -17.54
C MET A 65 -6.49 -12.69 -16.13
N VAL A 66 -7.39 -12.23 -15.24
CA VAL A 66 -7.44 -12.69 -13.85
C VAL A 66 -8.36 -13.91 -13.76
N PHE A 67 -7.80 -15.05 -13.38
CA PHE A 67 -8.56 -16.28 -13.18
C PHE A 67 -9.51 -16.18 -11.98
N GLY A 68 -10.73 -16.70 -12.15
CA GLY A 68 -11.75 -16.74 -11.10
C GLY A 68 -12.65 -15.50 -11.10
N ASN A 69 -13.17 -15.13 -9.93
CA ASN A 69 -13.98 -13.93 -9.76
C ASN A 69 -13.13 -12.84 -9.10
N PRO A 70 -12.43 -11.98 -9.87
CA PRO A 70 -11.64 -10.91 -9.30
C PRO A 70 -12.55 -9.91 -8.59
N PRO A 71 -12.12 -9.33 -7.45
CA PRO A 71 -12.86 -8.25 -6.81
C PRO A 71 -13.00 -7.06 -7.76
N SER A 72 -13.96 -6.18 -7.53
CA SER A 72 -14.02 -4.90 -8.22
C SER A 72 -12.83 -4.01 -7.83
N PHE A 73 -12.48 -3.09 -8.71
CA PHE A 73 -11.45 -2.08 -8.41
C PHE A 73 -11.81 -1.27 -7.14
N ASP A 74 -13.10 -0.96 -6.97
CA ASP A 74 -13.59 -0.21 -5.81
C ASP A 74 -13.41 -0.99 -4.49
N GLU A 75 -13.63 -2.31 -4.49
CA GLU A 75 -13.38 -3.16 -3.32
C GLU A 75 -11.89 -3.17 -2.96
N ILE A 76 -10.99 -3.24 -3.95
CA ILE A 76 -9.54 -3.18 -3.73
C ILE A 76 -9.16 -1.84 -3.08
N ILE A 77 -9.63 -0.72 -3.64
CA ILE A 77 -9.34 0.61 -3.12
C ILE A 77 -9.92 0.80 -1.70
N ALA A 78 -11.14 0.32 -1.46
CA ALA A 78 -11.75 0.38 -0.13
C ALA A 78 -10.93 -0.39 0.91
N GLN A 79 -10.47 -1.60 0.56
CA GLN A 79 -9.64 -2.41 1.44
C GLN A 79 -8.28 -1.76 1.72
N LEU A 80 -7.63 -1.20 0.69
CA LEU A 80 -6.36 -0.48 0.85
C LEU A 80 -6.52 0.76 1.74
N LYS A 81 -7.64 1.49 1.61
CA LYS A 81 -7.92 2.67 2.43
C LYS A 81 -8.13 2.30 3.89
N GLN A 82 -8.81 1.19 4.15
CA GLN A 82 -8.94 0.66 5.50
C GLN A 82 -7.57 0.27 6.07
N MET A 83 -6.74 -0.43 5.30
CA MET A 83 -5.40 -0.83 5.73
C MET A 83 -4.49 0.38 6.00
N GLU A 84 -4.52 1.41 5.16
CA GLU A 84 -3.81 2.67 5.38
C GLU A 84 -4.20 3.31 6.70
N THR A 85 -5.51 3.33 7.00
CA THR A 85 -6.04 3.87 8.25
C THR A 85 -5.55 3.07 9.44
N GLU A 86 -5.70 1.75 9.40
CA GLU A 86 -5.23 0.84 10.46
C GLU A 86 -3.73 1.00 10.71
N MET A 87 -2.90 0.99 9.66
CA MET A 87 -1.45 1.15 9.74
C MET A 87 -1.05 2.49 10.35
N ASN A 88 -1.71 3.57 9.97
CA ASN A 88 -1.45 4.90 10.53
C ASN A 88 -1.94 5.04 11.98
N HIS A 89 -2.78 4.13 12.47
CA HIS A 89 -3.16 4.01 13.88
C HIS A 89 -2.24 3.11 14.71
N LEU A 90 -1.28 2.40 14.10
CA LEU A 90 -0.26 1.61 14.82
C LEU A 90 0.80 2.48 15.53
N VAL A 91 0.50 3.76 15.78
CA VAL A 91 1.40 4.69 16.47
C VAL A 91 1.75 4.10 17.83
N ARG A 92 3.05 3.89 18.04
CA ARG A 92 3.62 3.44 19.32
C ARG A 92 3.94 4.63 20.21
#